data_AF-A0A7K2EFA6-F1
#
_entry.id   AF-A0A7K2EFA6-F1
#
_cell.length_a   1.000
_cell.length_b   1.000
_cell.length_c   1.000
_cell.angle_alpha   90.00
_cell.angle_beta   90.00
_cell.angle_gamma   90.00
#
_symmetry.space_group_name_H-M   'P 1'
#
loop_
_entity.id
_entity.type
_entity.pdbx_description
1 polymer ?
#
loop_
_entity_poly.entity_id
_entity_poly.type
_entity_poly.pdbx_seq_one_letter_code
_entity_poly.pdbx_strand_id
1 'polypeptide(L)'
;MPTDWVVLLPPIVAIGLALWTRQVFLSLVIGLWVGTTILAGGNVILGLIGMADVVVAVFAEPSNTKIVLFSLLVGGLIALVQVSGGVAAFVRFVQTAGLAKTRRGVELLAWFTGLLIFVESSITSLIVGTLSRPFFDGLKLPREKLAYYCDATSAPVCMAIPLNGWGAFVLGLLITQGYDSNAVSTLFGALLYNFFCLLAIAFALVLALTGWGFGPMRTAERRAATTGQLIRPGSNPMIADEVTGLEPIKPDKGRVYDFLVPVFVMIGMIFVSLYVTGNGNLMDGSGSTAVLWAVGTAIFVAMLVYMLPRQGQPLLMPDKSTNYVIKGASGLV
;
A
#
# COMPACT_ATOMS: atom_id res chain seq x y z
N MET A 1 40.46 -1.05 -4.10
CA MET A 1 38.99 -0.97 -4.12
C MET A 1 38.52 -1.62 -2.84
N PRO A 2 37.81 -0.91 -1.94
CA PRO A 2 37.22 -1.59 -0.79
C PRO A 2 36.32 -2.70 -1.35
N THR A 3 36.49 -3.93 -0.86
CA THR A 3 35.84 -5.13 -1.37
C THR A 3 34.34 -4.91 -1.59
N ASP A 4 33.90 -4.91 -2.86
CA ASP A 4 32.55 -4.52 -3.31
C ASP A 4 31.42 -5.23 -2.54
N TRP A 5 31.68 -6.43 -2.03
CA TRP A 5 30.76 -7.25 -1.25
C TRP A 5 30.37 -6.65 0.10
N VAL A 6 31.21 -5.80 0.70
CA VAL A 6 30.94 -5.19 2.03
C VAL A 6 29.71 -4.28 1.98
N VAL A 7 29.40 -3.70 0.82
CA VAL A 7 28.20 -2.87 0.61
C VAL A 7 26.90 -3.70 0.72
N LEU A 8 26.97 -5.02 0.55
CA LEU A 8 25.84 -5.92 0.72
C LEU A 8 25.62 -6.33 2.19
N LEU A 9 26.56 -6.04 3.08
CA LEU A 9 26.45 -6.43 4.49
C LEU A 9 25.26 -5.77 5.20
N PRO A 10 25.00 -4.46 5.07
CA PRO A 10 23.83 -3.81 5.67
C PRO A 10 22.49 -4.48 5.30
N PRO A 11 22.12 -4.68 4.02
CA PRO A 11 20.85 -5.31 3.68
C PRO A 11 20.80 -6.80 4.07
N ILE A 12 21.90 -7.55 3.99
CA ILE A 12 21.93 -8.96 4.40
C ILE A 12 21.67 -9.09 5.91
N VAL A 13 22.32 -8.24 6.72
CA VAL A 13 22.12 -8.22 8.17
C VAL A 13 20.67 -7.82 8.50
N ALA A 14 20.15 -6.78 7.86
CA ALA A 14 18.76 -6.34 8.07
C ALA A 14 17.75 -7.45 7.72
N ILE A 15 17.89 -8.10 6.55
CA ILE A 15 16.99 -9.17 6.14
C ILE A 15 17.15 -10.40 7.04
N GLY A 16 18.37 -10.81 7.34
CA GLY A 16 18.65 -11.96 8.21
C GLY A 16 18.08 -11.78 9.61
N LEU A 17 18.29 -10.61 10.21
CA LEU A 17 17.72 -10.27 11.52
C LEU A 17 16.20 -10.19 11.46
N ALA A 18 15.61 -9.63 10.39
CA ALA A 18 14.16 -9.53 10.28
C ALA A 18 13.51 -10.91 10.21
N LEU A 19 14.12 -11.85 9.48
CA LEU A 19 13.64 -13.23 9.40
C LEU A 19 13.83 -14.01 10.71
N TRP A 20 14.93 -13.77 11.42
CA TRP A 20 15.23 -14.48 12.68
C TRP A 20 14.44 -13.93 13.88
N THR A 21 14.48 -12.62 14.09
CA THR A 21 13.86 -11.95 15.23
C THR A 21 12.37 -11.71 15.05
N ARG A 22 11.89 -11.74 13.79
CA ARG A 22 10.54 -11.28 13.40
C ARG A 22 10.26 -9.82 13.81
N GLN A 23 11.31 -9.01 14.01
CA GLN A 23 11.24 -7.60 14.36
C GLN A 23 11.85 -6.75 13.24
N VAL A 24 10.99 -6.24 12.35
CA VAL A 24 11.43 -5.50 11.16
C VAL A 24 12.13 -4.20 11.53
N PHE A 25 11.54 -3.39 12.43
CA PHE A 25 12.10 -2.09 12.82
C PHE A 25 13.50 -2.21 13.43
N LEU A 26 13.68 -3.11 14.40
CA LEU A 26 14.99 -3.35 15.01
C LEU A 26 16.03 -3.76 13.98
N SER A 27 15.64 -4.63 13.04
CA SER A 27 16.52 -5.13 11.99
C SER A 27 16.94 -4.04 11.01
N LEU A 28 16.04 -3.12 10.66
CA LEU A 28 16.35 -1.96 9.82
C LEU A 28 17.31 -0.99 10.52
N VAL A 29 17.11 -0.71 11.81
CA VAL A 29 18.01 0.15 12.60
C VAL A 29 19.41 -0.44 12.68
N ILE A 30 19.52 -1.76 12.93
CA ILE A 30 20.81 -2.44 12.96
C ILE A 30 21.47 -2.44 11.56
N GLY A 31 20.69 -2.66 10.50
CA GLY A 31 21.19 -2.55 9.13
C GLY A 31 21.74 -1.16 8.82
N LEU A 32 21.02 -0.10 9.20
CA LEU A 32 21.47 1.27 9.03
C LEU A 32 22.77 1.55 9.80
N TRP A 33 22.83 1.11 11.06
CA TRP A 33 24.03 1.24 11.89
C TRP A 33 25.25 0.52 11.31
N VAL A 34 25.04 -0.67 10.74
CA VAL A 34 26.08 -1.40 10.01
C VAL A 34 26.55 -0.60 8.80
N GLY A 35 25.61 -0.02 8.04
CA GLY A 35 25.92 0.84 6.90
C GLY A 35 26.76 2.06 7.29
N THR A 36 26.36 2.79 8.32
CA THR A 36 27.11 3.96 8.78
C THR A 36 28.43 3.60 9.46
N THR A 37 28.54 2.41 10.08
CA THR A 37 29.82 1.88 10.59
C THR A 37 30.81 1.60 9.46
N ILE A 38 30.34 1.07 8.32
CA ILE A 38 31.17 0.87 7.13
C ILE A 38 31.64 2.22 6.59
N LEU A 39 30.74 3.20 6.49
CA LEU A 39 31.10 4.56 6.05
C LEU A 39 32.09 5.25 7.01
N ALA A 40 32.02 4.95 8.30
CA ALA A 40 32.96 5.42 9.32
C ALA A 40 34.28 4.63 9.37
N GLY A 41 34.63 3.86 8.33
CA GLY A 41 35.87 3.10 8.26
C GLY A 41 35.93 1.91 9.21
N GLY A 42 34.78 1.37 9.62
CA GLY A 42 34.66 0.25 10.58
C GLY A 42 34.61 0.69 12.04
N ASN A 43 34.64 1.99 12.35
CA ASN A 43 34.49 2.48 13.71
C ASN A 43 33.02 2.46 14.14
N VAL A 44 32.70 1.54 15.04
CA VAL A 44 31.34 1.25 15.51
C VAL A 44 30.69 2.43 16.26
N ILE A 45 31.47 3.19 17.02
CA ILE A 45 30.99 4.34 17.79
C ILE A 45 30.70 5.51 16.85
N LEU A 46 31.63 5.80 15.94
CA LEU A 46 31.42 6.83 14.92
C LEU A 46 30.28 6.45 13.96
N GLY A 47 30.11 5.17 13.66
CA GLY A 47 28.96 4.65 12.92
C GLY A 47 27.63 4.91 13.62
N LEU A 48 27.58 4.76 14.96
CA LEU A 48 26.36 5.05 15.72
C LEU A 48 26.01 6.54 15.71
N ILE A 49 27.01 7.42 15.86
CA ILE A 49 26.82 8.88 15.75
C ILE A 49 26.35 9.23 14.33
N GLY A 50 27.06 8.73 13.32
CA GLY A 50 26.71 8.95 11.91
C GLY A 50 25.33 8.40 11.53
N MET A 51 24.84 7.35 12.19
CA MET A 51 23.47 6.87 12.02
C MET A 51 22.45 7.93 12.43
N ALA A 52 22.64 8.58 13.58
CA ALA A 52 21.75 9.65 14.03
C ALA A 52 21.76 10.83 13.04
N ASP A 53 22.94 11.21 12.55
CA ASP A 53 23.09 12.28 11.56
C ASP A 53 22.39 11.95 10.25
N VAL A 54 22.54 10.72 9.74
CA VAL A 54 21.88 10.25 8.52
C VAL A 54 20.36 10.27 8.67
N VAL A 55 19.83 9.84 9.82
CA VAL A 55 18.37 9.88 10.09
C VAL A 55 17.85 11.32 10.03
N VAL A 56 18.58 12.29 10.60
CA VAL A 56 18.19 13.70 10.55
C VAL A 56 18.34 14.26 9.13
N ALA A 57 19.41 13.89 8.42
CA ALA A 57 19.71 14.36 7.07
C ALA A 57 18.63 13.97 6.05
N VAL A 58 17.93 12.84 6.25
CA VAL A 58 16.78 12.45 5.41
C VAL A 58 15.70 13.54 5.39
N PHE A 59 15.48 14.25 6.51
CA PHE A 59 14.51 15.34 6.57
C PHE A 59 14.99 16.65 5.93
N ALA A 60 16.30 16.79 5.70
CA ALA A 60 16.88 17.94 5.00
C ALA A 60 16.69 17.85 3.49
N GLU A 61 16.52 16.65 2.93
CA GLU A 61 16.28 16.45 1.50
C GLU A 61 14.78 16.63 1.18
N PRO A 62 14.39 17.61 0.34
CA PRO A 62 12.99 17.92 0.11
C PRO A 62 12.15 16.78 -0.46
N SER A 63 12.71 15.91 -1.32
CA SER A 63 11.98 14.80 -1.92
C SER A 63 11.60 13.74 -0.88
N ASN A 64 12.54 13.35 -0.02
CA ASN A 64 12.40 12.41 1.07
C ASN A 64 11.39 12.93 2.09
N THR A 65 11.49 14.20 2.49
CA THR A 65 10.52 14.81 3.40
C THR A 65 9.10 14.78 2.83
N LYS A 66 8.93 15.08 1.54
CA LYS A 66 7.61 14.96 0.87
C LYS A 66 7.09 13.53 0.88
N ILE A 67 7.96 12.53 0.67
CA ILE A 67 7.58 11.11 0.72
C ILE A 67 7.15 10.71 2.14
N VAL A 68 7.88 11.13 3.17
CA VAL A 68 7.51 10.88 4.58
C VAL A 68 6.15 11.50 4.91
N LEU A 69 5.93 12.76 4.52
CA LEU A 69 4.64 13.45 4.71
C LEU A 69 3.51 12.77 3.92
N PHE A 70 3.78 12.33 2.69
CA PHE A 70 2.83 11.55 1.90
C PHE A 70 2.43 10.28 2.63
N SER A 71 3.39 9.47 3.09
CA SER A 71 3.12 8.21 3.80
C SER A 71 2.27 8.44 5.04
N LEU A 72 2.56 9.51 5.81
CA LEU A 72 1.76 9.89 6.98
C LEU A 72 0.33 10.30 6.59
N LEU A 73 0.16 11.13 5.57
CA LEU A 73 -1.15 11.59 5.12
C LEU A 73 -2.02 10.45 4.53
N VAL A 74 -1.40 9.45 3.90
CA VAL A 74 -2.14 8.28 3.41
C VAL A 74 -2.90 7.60 4.54
N GLY A 75 -2.31 7.49 5.73
CA GLY A 75 -2.99 6.94 6.92
C GLY A 75 -4.25 7.71 7.28
N GLY A 76 -4.19 9.05 7.19
CA GLY A 76 -5.35 9.91 7.40
C GLY A 76 -6.43 9.71 6.35
N LEU A 77 -6.07 9.54 5.07
CA LEU A 77 -7.02 9.23 4.00
C LEU A 77 -7.68 7.86 4.22
N ILE A 78 -6.91 6.84 4.63
CA ILE A 78 -7.41 5.51 4.98
C ILE A 78 -8.46 5.63 6.08
N ALA A 79 -8.12 6.32 7.16
CA ALA A 79 -9.01 6.50 8.30
C ALA A 79 -10.33 7.15 7.86
N LEU A 80 -10.26 8.25 7.11
CA LEU A 80 -11.41 8.96 6.56
C LEU A 80 -12.32 8.05 5.71
N VAL A 81 -11.71 7.31 4.78
CA VAL A 81 -12.42 6.40 3.89
C VAL A 81 -13.08 5.25 4.66
N GLN A 82 -12.43 4.70 5.68
CA GLN A 82 -13.02 3.66 6.53
C GLN A 82 -14.21 4.18 7.34
N VAL A 83 -14.03 5.29 8.07
CA VAL A 83 -15.09 5.83 8.96
C VAL A 83 -16.31 6.34 8.19
N SER A 84 -16.12 6.76 6.94
CA SER A 84 -17.21 7.17 6.05
C SER A 84 -18.17 6.03 5.71
N GLY A 85 -17.75 4.77 5.87
CA GLY A 85 -18.48 3.60 5.38
C GLY A 85 -18.41 3.43 3.86
N GLY A 86 -17.58 4.21 3.16
CA GLY A 86 -17.41 4.14 1.71
C GLY A 86 -16.89 2.78 1.25
N VAL A 87 -15.95 2.18 1.99
CA VAL A 87 -15.46 0.81 1.72
C VAL A 87 -16.60 -0.19 1.80
N ALA A 88 -17.36 -0.20 2.91
CA ALA A 88 -18.51 -1.10 3.08
C ALA A 88 -19.60 -0.89 2.01
N ALA A 89 -19.82 0.35 1.57
CA ALA A 89 -20.75 0.66 0.49
C ALA A 89 -20.26 0.15 -0.86
N PHE A 90 -18.96 0.26 -1.15
CA PHE A 90 -18.33 -0.33 -2.33
C PHE A 90 -18.46 -1.85 -2.32
N VAL A 91 -18.25 -2.49 -1.16
CA VAL A 91 -18.47 -3.93 -0.99
C VAL A 91 -19.90 -4.33 -1.33
N ARG A 92 -20.90 -3.65 -0.77
CA ARG A 92 -22.32 -3.91 -1.06
C ARG A 92 -22.66 -3.70 -2.54
N PHE A 93 -22.12 -2.66 -3.18
CA PHE A 93 -22.32 -2.40 -4.60
C PHE A 93 -21.82 -3.56 -5.47
N VAL A 94 -20.60 -4.02 -5.22
CA VAL A 94 -20.01 -5.16 -5.94
C VAL A 94 -20.80 -6.46 -5.68
N GLN A 95 -21.27 -6.68 -4.45
CA GLN A 95 -22.18 -7.79 -4.12
C GLN A 95 -23.45 -7.75 -4.96
N THR A 96 -24.11 -6.59 -5.05
CA THR A 96 -25.35 -6.43 -5.81
C THR A 96 -25.16 -6.54 -7.33
N ALA A 97 -23.98 -6.19 -7.85
CA ALA A 97 -23.67 -6.31 -9.28
C ALA A 97 -23.57 -7.77 -9.77
N GLY A 98 -23.60 -8.75 -8.88
CA GLY A 98 -23.62 -10.18 -9.24
C GLY A 98 -22.30 -10.72 -9.77
N LEU A 99 -21.20 -9.97 -9.64
CA LEU A 99 -19.86 -10.26 -10.18
C LEU A 99 -19.16 -11.45 -9.48
N ALA A 100 -19.77 -12.03 -8.45
CA ALA A 100 -19.08 -12.87 -7.46
C ALA A 100 -19.89 -14.12 -7.05
N LYS A 101 -20.47 -14.83 -8.03
CA LYS A 101 -21.29 -16.05 -7.80
C LYS A 101 -20.52 -17.36 -7.90
N THR A 102 -19.36 -17.36 -8.54
CA THR A 102 -18.54 -18.55 -8.80
C THR A 102 -17.17 -18.41 -8.14
N ARG A 103 -16.48 -19.54 -7.88
CA ARG A 103 -15.12 -19.51 -7.31
C ARG A 103 -14.17 -18.64 -8.13
N ARG A 104 -14.16 -18.86 -9.46
CA ARG A 104 -13.38 -18.05 -10.41
C ARG A 104 -13.77 -16.58 -10.39
N GLY A 105 -15.07 -16.28 -10.35
CA GLY A 105 -15.54 -14.89 -10.29
C GLY A 105 -15.07 -14.16 -9.04
N VAL A 106 -15.06 -14.83 -7.89
CA VAL A 106 -14.60 -14.27 -6.61
C VAL A 106 -13.08 -14.08 -6.58
N GLU A 107 -12.31 -15.02 -7.13
CA GLU A 107 -10.85 -14.89 -7.24
C GLU A 107 -10.46 -13.78 -8.24
N LEU A 108 -11.15 -13.68 -9.37
CA LEU A 108 -10.98 -12.58 -10.33
C LEU A 108 -11.39 -11.23 -9.75
N LEU A 109 -12.44 -11.20 -8.93
CA LEU A 109 -12.84 -9.99 -8.21
C LEU A 109 -11.71 -9.52 -7.30
N ALA A 110 -11.14 -10.41 -6.48
CA ALA A 110 -10.03 -10.08 -5.59
C ALA A 110 -8.83 -9.56 -6.39
N TRP A 111 -8.47 -10.25 -7.47
CA TRP A 111 -7.36 -9.86 -8.33
C TRP A 111 -7.57 -8.49 -9.00
N PHE A 112 -8.75 -8.27 -9.61
CA PHE A 112 -9.07 -7.04 -10.31
C PHE A 112 -9.20 -5.85 -9.37
N THR A 113 -9.74 -6.07 -8.17
CA THR A 113 -9.84 -5.02 -7.15
C THR A 113 -8.46 -4.52 -6.74
N GLY A 114 -7.50 -5.43 -6.54
CA GLY A 114 -6.13 -5.04 -6.21
C GLY A 114 -5.45 -4.28 -7.36
N LEU A 115 -5.70 -4.71 -8.59
CA LEU A 115 -5.21 -4.01 -9.78
C LEU A 115 -5.79 -2.59 -9.92
N LEU A 116 -7.06 -2.40 -9.56
CA LEU A 116 -7.75 -1.11 -9.68
C LEU A 116 -7.36 -0.14 -8.57
N ILE A 117 -7.13 -0.63 -7.36
CA ILE A 117 -6.82 0.19 -6.18
C ILE A 117 -5.31 0.16 -5.95
N PHE A 118 -4.50 0.62 -6.90
CA PHE A 118 -3.02 0.61 -6.82
C PHE A 118 -2.43 1.83 -6.08
N VAL A 119 -3.24 2.45 -5.24
CA VAL A 119 -2.95 3.72 -4.53
C VAL A 119 -1.84 3.56 -3.50
N GLU A 120 -1.98 2.59 -2.61
CA GLU A 120 -1.00 2.26 -1.59
C GLU A 120 -1.29 0.83 -1.11
N SER A 121 -0.23 0.06 -0.89
CA SER A 121 -0.26 -1.38 -0.64
C SER A 121 -1.14 -1.81 0.54
N SER A 122 -1.16 -1.04 1.62
CA SER A 122 -1.96 -1.31 2.81
C SER A 122 -3.45 -1.04 2.57
N ILE A 123 -3.80 0.05 1.86
CA ILE A 123 -5.18 0.31 1.39
C ILE A 123 -5.65 -0.83 0.49
N THR A 124 -4.83 -1.20 -0.48
CA THR A 124 -5.14 -2.27 -1.44
C THR A 124 -5.41 -3.57 -0.71
N SER A 125 -4.50 -3.98 0.20
CA SER A 125 -4.62 -5.21 0.98
C SER A 125 -5.89 -5.23 1.82
N LEU A 126 -6.17 -4.12 2.50
CA LEU A 126 -7.36 -3.96 3.31
C LEU A 126 -8.64 -4.05 2.48
N ILE A 127 -8.72 -3.32 1.36
CA ILE A 127 -9.94 -3.29 0.56
C ILE A 127 -10.15 -4.61 -0.14
N VAL A 128 -9.13 -5.21 -0.75
CA VAL A 128 -9.23 -6.55 -1.36
C VAL A 128 -9.68 -7.57 -0.31
N GLY A 129 -9.09 -7.52 0.89
CA GLY A 129 -9.42 -8.42 1.99
C GLY A 129 -10.86 -8.25 2.50
N THR A 130 -11.27 -7.02 2.79
CA THR A 130 -12.62 -6.70 3.30
C THR A 130 -13.71 -6.92 2.26
N LEU A 131 -13.44 -6.58 0.99
CA LEU A 131 -14.35 -6.79 -0.13
C LEU A 131 -14.55 -8.27 -0.43
N SER A 132 -13.47 -9.03 -0.52
CA SER A 132 -13.52 -10.39 -1.04
C SER A 132 -13.85 -11.41 0.04
N ARG A 133 -13.55 -11.14 1.32
CA ARG A 133 -13.77 -12.08 2.43
C ARG A 133 -15.19 -12.65 2.47
N PRO A 134 -16.28 -11.87 2.43
CA PRO A 134 -17.64 -12.43 2.51
C PRO A 134 -17.93 -13.44 1.38
N PHE A 135 -17.37 -13.20 0.19
CA PHE A 135 -17.56 -14.08 -0.96
C PHE A 135 -16.69 -15.34 -0.88
N PHE A 136 -15.43 -15.20 -0.43
CA PHE A 136 -14.55 -16.33 -0.17
C PHE A 136 -15.16 -17.26 0.88
N ASP A 137 -15.63 -16.68 1.99
CA ASP A 137 -16.27 -17.43 3.07
C ASP A 137 -17.56 -18.12 2.59
N GLY A 138 -18.41 -17.41 1.83
CA GLY A 138 -19.65 -17.97 1.27
C GLY A 138 -19.44 -19.14 0.29
N LEU A 139 -18.32 -19.16 -0.44
CA LEU A 139 -17.96 -20.23 -1.38
C LEU A 139 -17.03 -21.30 -0.77
N LYS A 140 -16.81 -21.26 0.54
CA LYS A 140 -15.91 -22.16 1.27
C LYS A 140 -14.50 -22.20 0.69
N LEU A 141 -13.96 -21.03 0.32
CA LEU A 141 -12.58 -20.86 -0.09
C LEU A 141 -11.70 -20.57 1.13
N PRO A 142 -10.48 -21.12 1.21
CA PRO A 142 -9.59 -20.89 2.34
C PRO A 142 -9.15 -19.42 2.40
N ARG A 143 -9.07 -18.86 3.61
CA ARG A 143 -8.61 -17.47 3.82
C ARG A 143 -7.14 -17.29 3.47
N GLU A 144 -6.34 -18.36 3.46
CA GLU A 144 -4.98 -18.35 2.94
C GLU A 144 -4.93 -17.96 1.46
N LYS A 145 -5.92 -18.38 0.65
CA LYS A 145 -6.00 -18.01 -0.76
C LYS A 145 -6.38 -16.55 -0.93
N LEU A 146 -7.27 -16.03 -0.09
CA LEU A 146 -7.58 -14.61 -0.04
C LEU A 146 -6.34 -13.79 0.34
N ALA A 147 -5.62 -14.20 1.38
CA ALA A 147 -4.38 -13.53 1.81
C ALA A 147 -3.34 -13.49 0.69
N TYR A 148 -3.22 -14.58 -0.08
CA TYR A 148 -2.37 -14.61 -1.28
C TYR A 148 -2.78 -13.56 -2.31
N TYR A 149 -4.08 -13.41 -2.63
CA TYR A 149 -4.52 -12.35 -3.55
C TYR A 149 -4.31 -10.95 -2.99
N CYS A 150 -4.58 -10.72 -1.70
CA CYS A 150 -4.29 -9.46 -1.04
C CYS A 150 -2.81 -9.07 -1.21
N ASP A 151 -1.90 -10.00 -0.96
CA ASP A 151 -0.45 -9.75 -1.06
C ASP A 151 -0.01 -9.57 -2.52
N ALA A 152 -0.34 -10.53 -3.39
CA ALA A 152 0.09 -10.57 -4.79
C ALA A 152 -0.43 -9.40 -5.64
N THR A 153 -1.52 -8.75 -5.22
CA THR A 153 -2.09 -7.59 -5.93
C THR A 153 -1.90 -6.26 -5.23
N SER A 154 -1.26 -6.23 -4.05
CA SER A 154 -0.95 -4.97 -3.36
C SER A 154 0.44 -4.47 -3.71
N ALA A 155 1.48 -4.97 -3.05
CA ALA A 155 2.85 -4.49 -3.27
C ALA A 155 3.33 -4.67 -4.73
N PRO A 156 3.09 -5.82 -5.40
CA PRO A 156 3.50 -6.00 -6.80
C PRO A 156 2.85 -5.01 -7.76
N VAL A 157 1.55 -4.74 -7.63
CA VAL A 157 0.83 -3.79 -8.50
C VAL A 157 1.31 -2.37 -8.23
N CYS A 158 1.46 -1.99 -6.95
CA CYS A 158 1.95 -0.67 -6.60
C CYS A 158 3.36 -0.39 -7.17
N MET A 159 4.22 -1.41 -7.23
CA MET A 159 5.55 -1.30 -7.84
C MET A 159 5.53 -1.38 -9.37
N ALA A 160 4.56 -2.09 -9.96
CA ALA A 160 4.41 -2.20 -11.42
C ALA A 160 3.76 -0.96 -12.05
N ILE A 161 2.92 -0.24 -11.30
CA ILE A 161 2.27 1.01 -11.70
C ILE A 161 2.78 2.11 -10.76
N PRO A 162 3.92 2.77 -11.07
CA PRO A 162 4.60 3.69 -10.16
C PRO A 162 3.94 5.09 -10.12
N LEU A 163 2.62 5.13 -10.20
CA LEU A 163 1.81 6.33 -10.08
C LEU A 163 1.22 6.41 -8.67
N ASN A 164 2.08 6.26 -7.68
CA ASN A 164 1.77 6.20 -6.26
C ASN A 164 3.04 6.48 -5.42
N GLY A 165 2.95 6.31 -4.09
CA GLY A 165 4.05 6.51 -3.16
C GLY A 165 5.32 5.70 -3.45
N TRP A 166 5.17 4.47 -3.94
CA TRP A 166 6.31 3.62 -4.28
C TRP A 166 7.08 4.16 -5.48
N GLY A 167 6.37 4.66 -6.50
CA GLY A 167 6.98 5.35 -7.63
C GLY A 167 7.74 6.61 -7.20
N ALA A 168 7.14 7.44 -6.34
CA ALA A 168 7.81 8.62 -5.79
C ALA A 168 9.07 8.28 -5.00
N PHE A 169 9.04 7.19 -4.22
CA PHE A 169 10.20 6.70 -3.49
C PHE A 169 11.34 6.29 -4.42
N VAL A 170 11.07 5.48 -5.45
CA VAL A 170 12.09 5.07 -6.42
C VAL A 170 12.64 6.27 -7.19
N LEU A 171 11.81 7.26 -7.55
CA LEU A 171 12.27 8.51 -8.15
C LEU A 171 13.21 9.29 -7.23
N GLY A 172 12.90 9.40 -5.94
CA GLY A 172 13.77 10.02 -4.95
C GLY A 172 15.13 9.32 -4.85
N LEU A 173 15.14 7.98 -4.90
CA LEU A 173 16.38 7.21 -4.95
C LEU A 173 17.17 7.47 -6.24
N LEU A 174 16.52 7.47 -7.40
CA LEU A 174 17.17 7.75 -8.69
C LEU A 174 17.83 9.13 -8.72
N ILE A 175 17.12 10.15 -8.22
CA ILE A 175 17.66 11.52 -8.03
C ILE A 175 18.91 11.49 -7.13
N THR A 176 18.83 10.80 -5.99
CA THR A 176 19.97 10.68 -5.06
C THR A 176 21.18 9.98 -5.71
N GLN A 177 20.94 9.11 -6.70
CA GLN A 177 21.99 8.42 -7.47
C GLN A 177 22.46 9.20 -8.72
N GLY A 178 22.01 10.45 -8.91
CA GLY A 178 22.44 11.32 -10.01
C GLY A 178 21.70 11.13 -11.33
N TYR A 179 20.50 10.54 -11.31
CA TYR A 179 19.63 10.38 -12.48
C TYR A 179 18.61 11.53 -12.62
N ASP A 180 18.84 12.70 -12.04
CA ASP A 180 17.88 13.81 -11.95
C ASP A 180 17.12 14.11 -13.25
N SER A 181 17.85 14.25 -14.37
CA SER A 181 17.27 14.64 -15.65
C SER A 181 16.45 13.54 -16.34
N ASN A 182 16.65 12.28 -15.95
CA ASN A 182 16.06 11.10 -16.61
C ASN A 182 15.37 10.16 -15.61
N ALA A 183 15.09 10.60 -14.39
CA ALA A 183 14.59 9.71 -13.33
C ALA A 183 13.28 9.03 -13.74
N VAL A 184 12.34 9.79 -14.33
CA VAL A 184 11.06 9.27 -14.78
C VAL A 184 11.23 8.31 -15.95
N SER A 185 11.98 8.68 -16.99
CA SER A 185 12.20 7.80 -18.15
C SER A 185 12.95 6.52 -17.77
N THR A 186 13.91 6.63 -16.85
CA THR A 186 14.65 5.49 -16.29
C THR A 186 13.71 4.57 -15.50
N LEU A 187 12.85 5.13 -14.66
CA LEU A 187 11.86 4.36 -13.91
C LEU A 187 10.90 3.60 -14.85
N PHE A 188 10.31 4.29 -15.83
CA PHE A 188 9.40 3.65 -16.80
C PHE A 188 10.11 2.57 -17.62
N GLY A 189 11.37 2.79 -18.02
CA GLY A 189 12.18 1.76 -18.67
C GLY A 189 12.48 0.56 -17.76
N ALA A 190 12.71 0.81 -16.47
CA ALA A 190 12.97 -0.21 -15.47
C ALA A 190 11.75 -1.09 -15.14
N LEU A 191 10.52 -0.59 -15.37
CA LEU A 191 9.29 -1.35 -15.10
C LEU A 191 9.24 -2.68 -15.86
N LEU A 192 9.76 -2.71 -17.09
CA LEU A 192 9.81 -3.94 -17.92
C LEU A 192 10.73 -5.02 -17.32
N TYR A 193 11.71 -4.60 -16.52
CA TYR A 193 12.65 -5.49 -15.83
C TYR A 193 12.19 -5.87 -14.42
N ASN A 194 11.01 -5.41 -13.99
CA ASN A 194 10.43 -5.77 -12.70
C ASN A 194 9.76 -7.16 -12.78
N PHE A 195 10.56 -8.18 -13.09
CA PHE A 195 10.09 -9.54 -13.36
C PHE A 195 9.32 -10.13 -12.18
N PHE A 196 9.73 -9.86 -10.94
CA PHE A 196 9.02 -10.34 -9.77
C PHE A 196 7.57 -9.81 -9.75
N CYS A 197 7.38 -8.50 -9.90
CA CYS A 197 6.04 -7.92 -9.85
C CYS A 197 5.17 -8.40 -11.02
N LEU A 198 5.73 -8.39 -12.23
CA LEU A 198 5.03 -8.84 -13.43
C LEU A 198 4.63 -10.32 -13.34
N LEU A 199 5.54 -11.19 -12.91
CA LEU A 199 5.28 -12.61 -12.75
C LEU A 199 4.31 -12.87 -11.61
N ALA A 200 4.40 -12.17 -10.47
CA ALA A 200 3.47 -12.34 -9.36
C ALA A 200 2.03 -11.97 -9.76
N ILE A 201 1.84 -10.83 -10.44
CA ILE A 201 0.53 -10.37 -10.94
C ILE A 201 -0.02 -11.37 -11.97
N ALA A 202 0.80 -11.76 -12.94
CA ALA A 202 0.42 -12.70 -13.99
C ALA A 202 0.09 -14.09 -13.40
N PHE A 203 0.88 -14.55 -12.44
CA PHE A 203 0.65 -15.82 -11.78
C PHE A 203 -0.64 -15.80 -10.96
N ALA A 204 -0.90 -14.74 -10.20
CA ALA A 204 -2.17 -14.56 -9.50
C ALA A 204 -3.36 -14.55 -10.48
N LEU A 205 -3.22 -13.93 -11.65
CA LEU A 205 -4.24 -13.95 -12.70
C LEU A 205 -4.50 -15.38 -13.22
N VAL A 206 -3.43 -16.13 -13.51
CA VAL A 206 -3.55 -17.54 -13.95
C VAL A 206 -4.28 -18.36 -12.90
N LEU A 207 -3.94 -18.21 -11.62
CA LEU A 207 -4.64 -18.91 -10.53
C LEU A 207 -6.12 -18.51 -10.48
N ALA A 208 -6.45 -17.22 -10.61
CA ALA A 208 -7.84 -16.74 -10.60
C ALA A 208 -8.67 -17.26 -11.79
N LEU A 209 -8.07 -17.32 -12.99
CA LEU A 209 -8.72 -17.82 -14.21
C LEU A 209 -8.94 -19.33 -14.17
N THR A 210 -7.94 -20.08 -13.71
CA THR A 210 -7.98 -21.55 -13.71
C THR A 210 -8.72 -22.10 -12.49
N GLY A 211 -8.69 -21.38 -11.37
CA GLY A 211 -9.06 -21.87 -10.04
C GLY A 211 -8.05 -22.87 -9.50
N TRP A 212 -6.82 -22.89 -10.03
CA TRP A 212 -5.82 -23.90 -9.70
C TRP A 212 -5.24 -23.66 -8.30
N GLY A 213 -5.13 -24.74 -7.52
CA GLY A 213 -4.42 -24.77 -6.24
C GLY A 213 -3.38 -25.88 -6.29
N PHE A 214 -2.13 -25.57 -5.93
CA PHE A 214 -1.03 -26.53 -5.86
C PHE A 214 -0.38 -26.52 -4.48
N GLY A 215 0.34 -27.61 -4.16
CA GLY A 215 1.08 -27.75 -2.91
C GLY A 215 0.23 -27.47 -1.66
N PRO A 216 0.70 -26.65 -0.71
CA PRO A 216 -0.04 -26.31 0.51
C PRO A 216 -1.40 -25.65 0.25
N MET A 217 -1.55 -24.88 -0.83
CA MET A 217 -2.81 -24.21 -1.16
C MET A 217 -3.90 -25.24 -1.50
N ARG A 218 -3.56 -26.29 -2.25
CA ARG A 218 -4.48 -27.39 -2.55
C ARG A 218 -4.98 -28.09 -1.28
N THR A 219 -4.10 -28.26 -0.31
CA THR A 219 -4.47 -28.83 0.99
C THR A 219 -5.42 -27.92 1.76
N ALA A 220 -5.20 -26.60 1.73
CA ALA A 220 -6.10 -25.62 2.33
C ALA A 220 -7.48 -25.60 1.65
N GLU A 221 -7.52 -25.68 0.32
CA GLU A 221 -8.78 -25.76 -0.45
C GLU A 221 -9.55 -27.04 -0.13
N ARG A 222 -8.87 -28.18 -0.07
CA ARG A 222 -9.50 -29.46 0.31
C ARG A 222 -10.07 -29.38 1.71
N ARG A 223 -9.32 -28.84 2.68
CA ARG A 223 -9.78 -28.61 4.06
C ARG A 223 -11.06 -27.77 4.07
N ALA A 224 -11.02 -26.59 3.46
CA ALA A 224 -12.18 -25.68 3.42
C ALA A 224 -13.41 -26.35 2.78
N ALA A 225 -13.21 -27.15 1.72
CA ALA A 225 -14.29 -27.86 1.06
C ALA A 225 -14.88 -29.01 1.88
N THR A 226 -14.05 -29.82 2.56
CA THR A 226 -14.51 -31.03 3.26
C THR A 226 -14.96 -30.77 4.69
N THR A 227 -14.28 -29.87 5.41
CA THR A 227 -14.57 -29.63 6.84
C THR A 227 -15.25 -28.28 7.10
N GLY A 228 -15.30 -27.40 6.09
CA GLY A 228 -15.77 -26.03 6.28
C GLY A 228 -14.79 -25.11 7.03
N GLN A 229 -13.62 -25.62 7.43
CA GLN A 229 -12.61 -24.83 8.13
C GLN A 229 -11.85 -23.94 7.14
N LEU A 230 -12.22 -22.65 7.11
CA LEU A 230 -11.63 -21.65 6.21
C LEU A 230 -10.24 -21.18 6.64
N ILE A 231 -9.86 -21.44 7.89
CA ILE A 231 -8.59 -21.04 8.49
C ILE A 231 -7.84 -22.29 8.97
N ARG A 232 -6.51 -22.28 8.88
CA ARG A 232 -5.67 -23.37 9.39
C ARG A 232 -5.78 -23.48 10.91
N PRO A 233 -5.96 -24.68 11.47
CA PRO A 233 -5.87 -24.90 12.92
C PRO A 233 -4.53 -24.38 13.46
N GLY A 234 -4.59 -23.63 14.56
CA GLY A 234 -3.40 -23.05 15.20
C GLY A 234 -2.82 -21.81 14.50
N SER A 235 -3.51 -21.25 13.49
CA SER A 235 -3.14 -19.93 12.96
C SER A 235 -3.81 -18.82 13.77
N ASN A 236 -3.07 -17.74 14.00
CA ASN A 236 -3.62 -16.47 14.48
C ASN A 236 -3.94 -15.62 13.25
N PRO A 237 -5.22 -15.56 12.81
CA PRO A 237 -5.58 -14.63 11.76
C PRO A 237 -5.26 -13.22 12.26
N MET A 238 -4.49 -12.47 11.46
CA MET A 238 -4.41 -11.02 11.59
C MET A 238 -5.84 -10.50 11.35
N ILE A 239 -6.57 -10.18 12.43
CA ILE A 239 -7.83 -9.45 12.27
C ILE A 239 -7.40 -8.07 11.78
N ALA A 240 -8.10 -7.53 10.77
CA ALA A 240 -7.79 -6.28 10.08
C ALA A 240 -7.85 -5.02 10.97
N ASP A 241 -7.83 -5.20 12.29
CA ASP A 241 -7.98 -4.16 13.30
C ASP A 241 -6.76 -3.24 13.38
N GLU A 242 -5.59 -3.67 12.90
CA GLU A 242 -4.34 -2.96 13.21
C GLU A 242 -3.92 -1.88 12.22
N VAL A 243 -4.45 -1.83 11.00
CA VAL A 243 -4.10 -0.72 10.08
C VAL A 243 -5.06 0.46 10.19
N THR A 244 -6.21 0.28 10.88
CA THR A 244 -6.92 1.37 11.60
C THR A 244 -8.15 0.89 12.38
N GLY A 245 -8.72 -0.30 12.10
CA GLY A 245 -9.82 -0.89 12.90
C GLY A 245 -11.01 0.04 13.13
N LEU A 246 -11.17 1.07 12.31
CA LEU A 246 -12.14 2.12 12.55
C LEU A 246 -13.50 1.64 12.06
N GLU A 247 -14.41 1.43 12.99
CA GLU A 247 -15.79 1.15 12.63
C GLU A 247 -16.42 2.35 11.91
N PRO A 248 -17.19 2.11 10.83
CA PRO A 248 -17.93 3.17 10.17
C PRO A 248 -18.87 3.84 11.17
N ILE A 249 -18.86 5.18 11.21
CA ILE A 249 -19.71 5.94 12.16
C ILE A 249 -21.19 5.71 11.89
N LYS A 250 -21.54 5.53 10.60
CA LYS A 250 -22.90 5.24 10.13
C LYS A 250 -22.81 4.18 9.01
N PRO A 251 -22.70 2.89 9.35
CA PRO A 251 -22.47 1.81 8.37
C PRO A 251 -23.51 1.79 7.24
N ASP A 252 -24.75 2.16 7.54
CA ASP A 252 -25.86 2.13 6.58
C ASP A 252 -25.96 3.39 5.70
N LYS A 253 -25.19 4.44 6.03
CA LYS A 253 -25.21 5.72 5.29
C LYS A 253 -24.02 5.92 4.35
N GLY A 254 -23.00 5.06 4.44
CA GLY A 254 -21.87 5.09 3.52
C GLY A 254 -22.33 4.87 2.08
N ARG A 255 -21.74 5.62 1.15
CA ARG A 255 -22.02 5.49 -0.29
C ARG A 255 -20.73 5.19 -1.05
N VAL A 256 -20.87 4.55 -2.22
CA VAL A 256 -19.72 4.14 -3.06
C VAL A 256 -18.80 5.32 -3.39
N TYR A 257 -19.38 6.50 -3.65
CA TYR A 257 -18.60 7.68 -3.99
C TYR A 257 -17.81 8.27 -2.81
N ASP A 258 -18.13 7.91 -1.56
CA ASP A 258 -17.32 8.30 -0.39
C ASP A 258 -15.93 7.68 -0.43
N PHE A 259 -15.80 6.55 -1.13
CA PHE A 259 -14.53 5.89 -1.42
C PHE A 259 -13.97 6.27 -2.79
N LEU A 260 -14.79 6.18 -3.85
CA LEU A 260 -14.29 6.37 -5.21
C LEU A 260 -13.82 7.79 -5.49
N VAL A 261 -14.53 8.82 -4.98
CA VAL A 261 -14.15 10.22 -5.27
C VAL A 261 -12.76 10.56 -4.73
N PRO A 262 -12.43 10.31 -3.44
CA PRO A 262 -11.07 10.57 -2.95
C PRO A 262 -9.99 9.79 -3.71
N VAL A 263 -10.24 8.52 -4.05
CA VAL A 263 -9.29 7.69 -4.81
C VAL A 263 -9.05 8.24 -6.22
N PHE A 264 -10.11 8.56 -6.97
CA PHE A 264 -9.97 9.11 -8.31
C PHE A 264 -9.35 10.52 -8.32
N VAL A 265 -9.68 11.35 -7.32
CA VAL A 265 -9.02 12.65 -7.12
C VAL A 265 -7.53 12.44 -6.89
N MET A 266 -7.15 11.49 -6.03
CA MET A 266 -5.75 11.20 -5.77
C MET A 266 -5.03 10.77 -7.06
N ILE A 267 -5.57 9.79 -7.80
CA ILE A 267 -4.98 9.32 -9.07
C ILE A 267 -4.88 10.46 -10.09
N GLY A 268 -5.96 11.22 -10.29
CA GLY A 268 -5.99 12.34 -11.24
C GLY A 268 -5.01 13.45 -10.89
N MET A 269 -4.89 13.77 -9.61
CA MET A 269 -3.99 14.82 -9.12
C MET A 269 -2.51 14.45 -9.25
N ILE A 270 -2.16 13.16 -9.33
CA ILE A 270 -0.79 12.74 -9.68
C ILE A 270 -0.46 13.24 -11.10
N PHE A 271 -1.33 12.98 -12.08
CA PHE A 271 -1.10 13.43 -13.46
C PHE A 271 -1.09 14.95 -13.59
N VAL A 272 -2.03 15.64 -12.91
CA VAL A 272 -2.08 17.11 -12.89
C VAL A 272 -0.80 17.68 -12.29
N SER A 273 -0.34 17.14 -11.16
CA SER A 273 0.86 17.64 -10.50
C SER A 273 2.12 17.33 -11.29
N LEU A 274 2.25 16.16 -11.92
CA LEU A 274 3.36 15.86 -12.82
C LEU A 274 3.39 16.83 -14.01
N TYR A 275 2.24 17.11 -14.63
CA TYR A 275 2.14 18.07 -15.73
C TYR A 275 2.54 19.50 -15.30
N VAL A 276 2.05 19.96 -14.15
CA VAL A 276 2.35 21.30 -13.62
C VAL A 276 3.82 21.42 -13.21
N THR A 277 4.36 20.43 -12.50
CA THR A 277 5.74 20.46 -12.01
C THR A 277 6.76 20.23 -13.12
N GLY A 278 6.38 19.54 -14.20
CA GLY A 278 7.20 19.32 -15.38
C GLY A 278 6.99 20.36 -16.50
N ASN A 279 6.43 21.54 -16.19
CA ASN A 279 6.22 22.64 -17.15
C ASN A 279 5.50 22.22 -18.45
N GLY A 280 4.53 21.30 -18.35
CA GLY A 280 3.77 20.77 -19.49
C GLY A 280 4.24 19.40 -20.00
N ASN A 281 5.36 18.88 -19.49
CA ASN A 281 5.81 17.52 -19.78
C ASN A 281 5.70 16.63 -18.52
N LEU A 282 4.89 15.57 -18.58
CA LEU A 282 4.73 14.64 -17.44
C LEU A 282 6.06 13.95 -17.07
N MET A 283 6.96 13.75 -18.04
CA MET A 283 8.22 13.05 -17.82
C MET A 283 9.23 13.89 -17.02
N ASP A 284 9.06 15.21 -16.98
CA ASP A 284 9.94 16.12 -16.23
C ASP A 284 9.34 16.50 -14.87
N GLY A 285 8.21 15.88 -14.51
CA GLY A 285 7.47 16.17 -13.28
C GLY A 285 8.14 15.63 -12.01
N SER A 286 7.94 16.33 -10.89
CA SER A 286 8.43 15.92 -9.59
C SER A 286 7.49 14.88 -8.95
N GLY A 287 7.90 13.60 -8.96
CA GLY A 287 7.11 12.49 -8.40
C GLY A 287 6.76 12.66 -6.92
N SER A 288 7.73 13.08 -6.09
CA SER A 288 7.51 13.31 -4.65
C SER A 288 6.54 14.45 -4.36
N THR A 289 6.57 15.50 -5.18
CA THR A 289 5.57 16.59 -5.10
C THR A 289 4.20 16.11 -5.57
N ALA A 290 4.16 15.30 -6.63
CA ALA A 290 2.92 14.78 -7.20
C ALA A 290 2.12 13.92 -6.23
N VAL A 291 2.78 12.98 -5.56
CA VAL A 291 2.10 12.13 -4.57
C VAL A 291 1.63 12.93 -3.35
N LEU A 292 2.42 13.90 -2.89
CA LEU A 292 2.05 14.74 -1.75
C LEU A 292 0.83 15.62 -2.07
N TRP A 293 0.82 16.28 -3.23
CA TRP A 293 -0.33 17.07 -3.67
C TRP A 293 -1.56 16.21 -3.88
N ALA A 294 -1.39 15.02 -4.45
CA ALA A 294 -2.47 14.08 -4.68
C ALA A 294 -3.15 13.63 -3.38
N VAL A 295 -2.39 13.21 -2.36
CA VAL A 295 -2.99 12.79 -1.09
C VAL A 295 -3.61 13.97 -0.33
N GLY A 296 -2.98 15.14 -0.34
CA GLY A 296 -3.50 16.34 0.32
C GLY A 296 -4.83 16.81 -0.29
N THR A 297 -4.90 16.85 -1.62
CA THR A 297 -6.15 17.18 -2.34
C THR A 297 -7.22 16.12 -2.17
N ALA A 298 -6.86 14.83 -2.16
CA ALA A 298 -7.81 13.75 -1.90
C ALA A 298 -8.42 13.83 -0.49
N ILE A 299 -7.62 14.11 0.53
CA ILE A 299 -8.11 14.34 1.91
C ILE A 299 -9.04 15.56 1.94
N PHE A 300 -8.62 16.67 1.34
CA PHE A 300 -9.42 17.89 1.30
C PHE A 300 -10.79 17.66 0.63
N VAL A 301 -10.80 17.01 -0.54
CA VAL A 301 -12.04 16.67 -1.23
C VAL A 301 -12.89 15.67 -0.43
N ALA A 302 -12.29 14.67 0.21
CA ALA A 302 -13.00 13.76 1.10
C ALA A 302 -13.70 14.51 2.23
N MET A 303 -13.00 15.43 2.90
CA MET A 303 -13.57 16.27 3.95
C MET A 303 -14.75 17.11 3.46
N LEU A 304 -14.64 17.73 2.27
CA LEU A 304 -15.75 18.47 1.65
C LEU A 304 -16.95 17.56 1.35
N VAL A 305 -16.69 16.42 0.73
CA VAL A 305 -17.73 15.43 0.36
C VAL A 305 -18.47 14.93 1.60
N TYR A 306 -17.78 14.76 2.73
CA TYR A 306 -18.38 14.28 3.99
C TYR A 306 -19.06 15.39 4.80
N MET A 307 -18.65 16.64 4.62
CA MET A 307 -19.29 17.82 5.20
C MET A 307 -20.64 18.13 4.54
N LEU A 308 -20.79 17.84 3.23
CA LEU A 308 -22.05 18.08 2.53
C LEU A 308 -23.21 17.32 3.19
N PRO A 309 -24.31 17.99 3.56
CA PRO A 309 -25.42 17.36 4.26
C PRO A 309 -26.10 16.32 3.37
N ARG A 310 -26.34 15.13 3.93
CA ARG A 310 -27.07 14.05 3.26
C ARG A 310 -28.17 13.55 4.17
N GLN A 311 -29.41 13.59 3.69
CA GLN A 311 -30.58 13.25 4.50
C GLN A 311 -30.66 14.09 5.80
N GLY A 312 -30.42 15.40 5.68
CA GLY A 312 -30.59 16.37 6.77
C GLY A 312 -29.43 16.52 7.76
N GLN A 313 -28.36 15.71 7.67
CA GLN A 313 -27.15 15.88 8.51
C GLN A 313 -25.86 15.61 7.71
N PRO A 314 -24.74 16.29 8.04
CA PRO A 314 -23.43 15.95 7.50
C PRO A 314 -23.02 14.53 7.94
N LEU A 315 -22.21 13.85 7.11
CA LEU A 315 -21.64 12.55 7.47
C LEU A 315 -20.59 12.74 8.56
N LEU A 316 -19.70 13.71 8.36
CA LEU A 316 -18.65 14.11 9.29
C LEU A 316 -18.48 15.63 9.25
N MET A 317 -18.37 16.24 10.43
CA MET A 317 -17.99 17.65 10.55
C MET A 317 -16.47 17.81 10.41
N PRO A 318 -15.98 18.99 9.93
CA PRO A 318 -14.55 19.24 9.74
C PRO A 318 -13.68 18.88 10.94
N ASP A 319 -14.09 19.27 12.15
CA ASP A 319 -13.32 18.99 13.38
C ASP A 319 -13.13 17.49 13.62
N LYS A 320 -14.19 16.71 13.40
CA LYS A 320 -14.13 15.24 13.53
C LYS A 320 -13.29 14.64 12.42
N SER A 321 -13.43 15.12 11.19
CA SER A 321 -12.63 14.67 10.05
C SER A 321 -11.13 14.88 10.32
N THR A 322 -10.74 16.05 10.82
CA THR A 322 -9.35 16.35 11.19
C THR A 322 -8.83 15.38 12.26
N ASN A 323 -9.62 15.09 13.28
CA ASN A 323 -9.24 14.11 14.30
C ASN A 323 -9.01 12.71 13.72
N TYR A 324 -9.83 12.28 12.76
CA TYR A 324 -9.63 11.00 12.07
C TYR A 324 -8.41 11.01 11.16
N VAL A 325 -8.13 12.12 10.47
CA VAL A 325 -6.90 12.29 9.68
C VAL A 325 -5.68 12.14 10.56
N ILE A 326 -5.65 12.84 11.72
CA ILE A 326 -4.55 12.76 12.68
C ILE A 326 -4.42 11.33 13.24
N LYS A 327 -5.55 10.71 13.64
CA LYS A 327 -5.55 9.34 14.17
C LYS A 327 -5.02 8.33 13.15
N GLY A 328 -5.45 8.44 11.90
CA GLY A 328 -4.97 7.59 10.81
C GLY A 328 -3.49 7.81 10.50
N ALA A 329 -3.06 9.07 10.47
CA ALA A 329 -1.66 9.46 10.30
C ALA A 329 -0.76 8.88 11.41
N SER A 330 -1.22 8.93 12.66
CA SER A 330 -0.48 8.34 13.80
C SER A 330 -0.47 6.82 13.81
N GLY A 331 -1.43 6.16 13.16
CA GLY A 331 -1.51 4.70 13.12
C GLY A 331 -0.56 4.04 12.12
N LEU A 332 0.08 4.82 11.24
CA LEU A 332 1.08 4.34 10.28
C LEU A 332 2.53 4.46 10.76
N VAL A 333 2.76 5.13 11.91
CA VAL A 333 4.09 5.36 12.52
C VAL A 333 4.20 4.55 13.80
#